data_AF-A0A1Y2TBJ2-F1
#
_entry.id   AF-A0A1Y2TBJ2-F1
#
_cell.length_a   1.000
_cell.length_b   1.000
_cell.length_c   1.000
_cell.angle_alpha   90.00
_cell.angle_beta   90.00
_cell.angle_gamma   90.00
#
_symmetry.space_group_name_H-M   'P 1'
#
loop_
_entity.id
_entity.type
_entity.pdbx_description
1 polymer ?
#
loop_
_entity_poly.entity_id
_entity_poly.type
_entity_poly.pdbx_seq_one_letter_code
_entity_poly.pdbx_strand_id
1 'polypeptide(L)' 'LADGTTKGPWCEEEDERLIEAVRKYGTNWSRVSRAIRSRNPDQCSSHWSQVLDPAINYCDWTPEEVSHT' A
#
# COMPACT_ATOMS: atom_id res chain seq x y z
N LEU A 1 -5.96 -25.40 0.31
CA LEU A 1 -6.22 -24.27 1.21
C LEU A 1 -5.22 -23.19 0.84
N ALA A 2 -5.58 -22.30 -0.08
CA ALA A 2 -4.66 -21.30 -0.62
C ALA A 2 -4.72 -20.04 0.26
N ASP A 3 -3.57 -19.74 0.85
CA ASP A 3 -3.30 -18.71 1.83
C ASP A 3 -3.34 -17.29 1.19
N GLY A 4 -4.35 -16.51 1.58
CA GLY A 4 -4.11 -15.30 2.36
C GLY A 4 -3.36 -14.09 1.77
N THR A 5 -2.99 -14.05 0.49
CA THR A 5 -2.37 -12.83 -0.09
C THR A 5 -3.21 -12.29 -1.23
N THR A 6 -4.12 -11.36 -0.93
CA THR A 6 -4.80 -10.55 -1.95
C THR A 6 -3.76 -9.72 -2.71
N LYS A 7 -3.28 -10.26 -3.84
CA LYS A 7 -2.46 -9.58 -4.85
C LYS A 7 -3.32 -8.65 -5.73
N GLY A 8 -4.18 -7.85 -5.09
CA GLY A 8 -5.04 -6.90 -5.78
C GLY A 8 -4.47 -5.48 -5.72
N PRO A 9 -4.76 -4.64 -6.74
CA PRO A 9 -4.44 -3.21 -6.68
C PRO A 9 -5.04 -2.59 -5.41
N TRP A 10 -4.39 -1.55 -4.87
CA TRP A 10 -4.96 -0.78 -3.77
C TRP A 10 -6.22 -0.07 -4.24
N CYS A 11 -7.29 -0.19 -3.46
CA CYS A 11 -8.51 0.56 -3.72
C CYS A 11 -8.45 1.92 -3.02
N GLU A 12 -9.17 2.90 -3.55
CA GLU A 12 -9.23 4.26 -3.00
C GLU A 12 -9.66 4.25 -1.51
N GLU A 13 -10.60 3.38 -1.14
CA GLU A 13 -10.99 3.19 0.27
C GLU A 13 -9.83 2.65 1.13
N GLU A 14 -8.99 1.76 0.59
CA GLU A 14 -7.81 1.25 1.31
C GLU A 14 -6.74 2.34 1.46
N ASP A 15 -6.57 3.18 0.44
CA ASP A 15 -5.68 4.33 0.46
C ASP A 15 -6.10 5.35 1.50
N GLU A 16 -7.37 5.76 1.51
CA GLU A 16 -7.91 6.69 2.50
C GLU A 16 -7.70 6.16 3.93
N ARG A 17 -7.93 4.86 4.14
CA ARG A 17 -7.71 4.21 5.44
C ARG A 17 -6.23 4.15 5.81
N LEU A 18 -5.35 3.91 4.83
CA LEU A 18 -3.92 3.94 5.03
C LEU A 18 -3.44 5.35 5.39
N ILE A 19 -3.92 6.38 4.69
CA ILE A 19 -3.60 7.79 4.94
C ILE A 19 -4.08 8.22 6.32
N GLU A 20 -5.33 7.93 6.68
CA GLU A 20 -5.85 8.26 8.00
C GLU A 20 -5.05 7.54 9.10
N ALA A 21 -4.77 6.25 8.92
CA ALA A 21 -4.04 5.47 9.89
C ALA A 21 -2.58 5.93 10.05
N VAL A 22 -1.89 6.29 8.97
CA VAL A 22 -0.52 6.83 9.02
C VAL A 22 -0.52 8.22 9.62
N ARG A 23 -1.52 9.07 9.33
CA ARG A 23 -1.68 10.36 10.01
C ARG A 23 -1.92 10.21 11.52
N LYS A 24 -2.66 9.19 11.93
CA LYS A 24 -3.02 8.95 13.32
C LYS A 24 -1.94 8.24 14.13
N TYR A 25 -1.23 7.29 13.52
CA TYR A 25 -0.27 6.41 14.19
C TYR A 25 1.18 6.61 13.73
N GLY A 26 1.43 7.36 12.67
CA GLY A 26 2.74 7.53 12.03
C GLY A 26 3.16 6.31 11.22
N THR A 27 4.48 6.12 11.06
CA THR A 27 5.12 4.96 10.41
C THR A 27 5.00 3.66 11.23
N ASN A 28 4.05 3.58 12.16
CA ASN A 28 3.75 2.38 12.94
C ASN A 28 2.90 1.40 12.14
N TRP A 29 3.52 0.75 11.16
CA TRP A 29 2.86 -0.14 10.20
C TRP A 29 2.06 -1.27 10.85
N SER A 30 2.51 -1.78 12.01
CA SER A 30 1.77 -2.80 12.76
C SER A 30 0.39 -2.32 13.23
N ARG A 31 0.26 -1.04 13.60
CA ARG A 31 -1.03 -0.44 13.98
C ARG A 31 -1.86 -0.06 12.77
N VAL A 32 -1.19 0.43 11.73
CA VAL A 32 -1.80 0.83 10.45
C VAL A 32 -2.44 -0.37 9.74
N SER A 33 -1.69 -1.47 9.57
CA SER A 33 -2.21 -2.72 9.03
C SER A 33 -3.42 -3.24 9.80
N ARG A 34 -3.43 -3.08 11.14
CA ARG A 34 -4.58 -3.48 11.96
C ARG A 34 -5.81 -2.60 11.76
N ALA A 35 -5.64 -1.36 11.30
CA ALA A 35 -6.75 -0.46 10.96
C ALA A 35 -7.37 -0.81 9.59
N ILE A 36 -6.54 -1.24 8.64
CA ILE A 36 -6.98 -1.65 7.30
C ILE A 36 -7.52 -3.09 7.32
N ARG A 37 -6.96 -3.96 8.17
CA ARG A 37 -7.28 -5.40 8.37
C ARG A 37 -7.07 -6.30 7.15
N SER A 38 -7.16 -5.76 5.94
CA SER A 38 -7.00 -6.47 4.67
C SER A 38 -5.57 -6.48 4.14
N ARG A 39 -4.67 -5.65 4.70
CA ARG A 39 -3.30 -5.46 4.22
C ARG A 39 -2.28 -5.66 5.33
N ASN A 40 -1.11 -6.20 4.96
CA ASN A 40 0.01 -6.46 5.87
C ASN A 40 0.81 -5.18 6.12
N PRO A 41 1.51 -5.06 7.27
CA PRO A 41 2.29 -3.87 7.60
C PRO A 41 3.37 -3.57 6.54
N ASP A 42 3.98 -4.61 5.99
CA ASP A 42 5.00 -4.53 4.94
C ASP A 42 4.45 -3.99 3.60
N GLN A 43 3.20 -4.33 3.27
CA GLN A 43 2.51 -3.79 2.11
C GLN A 43 2.11 -2.33 2.33
N CYS A 44 1.70 -1.98 3.55
CA CYS A 44 1.35 -0.61 3.91
C CYS A 44 2.55 0.34 3.80
N SER A 45 3.72 -0.08 4.30
CA SER A 45 4.95 0.73 4.21
C SER A 45 5.42 0.89 2.77
N SER A 46 5.38 -0.20 2.01
CA SER A 46 5.73 -0.24 0.59
C SER A 46 4.82 0.69 -0.22
N HIS A 47 3.50 0.56 -0.06
CA HIS A 47 2.53 1.38 -0.79
C HIS A 47 2.57 2.84 -0.37
N TRP A 48 2.74 3.11 0.94
CA TRP A 48 2.94 4.47 1.41
C TRP A 48 4.14 5.12 0.73
N SER A 49 5.29 4.46 0.76
CA SER A 49 6.53 5.01 0.19
C SER A 49 6.53 5.07 -1.35
N GLN A 50 5.69 4.28 -2.02
CA GLN A 50 5.64 4.23 -3.49
C GLN A 50 4.54 5.11 -4.10
N VAL A 51 3.41 5.29 -3.41
CA VAL A 51 2.19 5.88 -3.98
C VAL A 51 1.69 7.08 -3.18
N LEU A 52 1.74 7.02 -1.84
CA LEU A 52 1.12 8.02 -0.98
C LEU A 52 2.09 9.08 -0.44
N ASP A 53 3.39 8.79 -0.42
CA ASP A 53 4.39 9.68 0.14
C ASP A 53 4.61 10.87 -0.82
N PRO A 54 4.24 12.09 -0.41
CA PRO A 54 4.30 13.25 -1.29
C PRO A 54 5.74 13.73 -1.56
N ALA A 55 6.74 13.18 -0.86
CA ALA A 55 8.16 13.48 -1.11
C ALA A 55 8.78 12.54 -2.15
N ILE A 56 8.13 11.42 -2.45
CA ILE A 56 8.59 10.46 -3.45
C ILE A 56 7.86 10.75 -4.76
N ASN A 57 8.44 11.67 -5.51
CA ASN A 57 8.11 11.95 -6.89
C ASN A 57 8.60 10.78 -7.77
N TYR A 58 8.02 9.58 -7.60
CA TYR A 58 8.21 8.48 -8.54
C TYR A 58 7.02 8.44 -9.48
N CYS A 59 7.23 9.04 -10.65
CA CYS A 59 6.54 8.61 -11.84
C CYS A 59 6.88 7.13 -12.15
N ASP A 60 6.02 6.51 -12.94
CA ASP A 60 6.20 5.23 -13.64
C ASP A 60 6.00 3.92 -12.86
N TRP A 61 4.73 3.62 -12.58
CA TRP A 61 4.22 2.31 -12.99
C TRP A 61 3.36 2.53 -14.23
N THR A 62 3.99 2.65 -15.40
CA THR A 62 3.29 2.23 -16.62
C THR A 62 3.13 0.71 -16.52
N PRO A 63 1.92 0.15 -16.66
CA PRO A 63 1.71 -1.30 -16.78
C PRO A 63 2.39 -1.93 -18.02
N GLU A 64 3.32 -1.24 -18.67
CA GLU A 64 3.85 -1.55 -20.00
C GLU A 64 5.15 -2.37 -19.98
N GLU A 65 5.71 -2.74 -18.83
CA GLU A 65 6.95 -3.54 -18.79
C GLU A 65 6.73 -5.01 -18.34
N VAL A 66 5.62 -5.62 -18.75
CA VAL A 66 5.53 -7.09 -18.93
C VAL A 66 5.31 -7.44 -20.40
N SER A 67 6.10 -6.82 -21.28
CA SER A 67 6.11 -7.08 -22.72
C SER A 67 7.50 -7.48 -23.24
N HIS A 68 8.27 -8.26 -22.48
CA HIS A 68 9.46 -8.96 -22.96
C HIS A 68 9.57 -10.23 -22.10
N THR A 69 9.15 -11.42 -22.52
CA THR A 69 9.38 -12.13 -23.80
C THR A 69 8.23 -13.07 -24.16
#